data_AF-A0A7S2DLX5-F1
#
_entry.id   AF-A0A7S2DLX5-F1
#
_cell.length_a   1.000
_cell.length_b   1.000
_cell.length_c   1.000
_cell.angle_alpha   90.00
_cell.angle_beta   90.00
_cell.angle_gamma   90.00
#
_symmetry.space_group_name_H-M   'P 1'
#
loop_
_entity.id
_entity.type
_entity.pdbx_description
1 polymer ?
#
loop_
_entity_poly.entity_id
_entity_poly.type
_entity_poly.pdbx_seq_one_letter_code
_entity_poly.pdbx_strand_id
1 'polypeptide(L)'
;GSFAFNDILVCGAGPVGLRAACELALLGFRVTVIEKRPNFSRANILTFWDETMSDILALGAKSYFPSLQPTGNLKHLGTRQIQVCLLKTLLLFGGVVHYGMEIC
;
A
#
# COMPACT_ATOMS: atom_id res chain seq x y z
N GLY A 1 14.61 -27.83 3.10
CA GLY A 1 15.47 -26.95 2.28
C GLY A 1 15.35 -25.55 2.81
N SER A 2 16.46 -24.94 3.21
CA SER A 2 16.53 -23.58 3.77
C SER A 2 16.17 -22.54 2.71
N PHE A 3 14.95 -22.00 2.77
CA PHE A 3 14.60 -20.79 2.03
C PHE A 3 15.39 -19.62 2.64
N ALA A 4 16.39 -19.12 1.92
CA ALA A 4 17.03 -17.86 2.27
C ALA A 4 16.00 -16.75 2.03
N PHE A 5 15.40 -16.25 3.11
CA PHE A 5 14.52 -15.08 3.03
C PHE A 5 15.40 -13.87 2.71
N ASN A 6 15.36 -13.39 1.46
CA ASN A 6 16.00 -12.13 1.12
C ASN A 6 15.21 -11.00 1.78
N ASP A 7 15.93 -10.12 2.48
CA ASP A 7 15.37 -8.93 3.12
C ASP A 7 15.27 -7.79 2.12
N ILE A 8 14.09 -7.20 2.01
CA ILE A 8 13.83 -6.07 1.11
C ILE A 8 13.48 -4.83 1.92
N LEU A 9 14.22 -3.75 1.68
CA LEU A 9 13.91 -2.42 2.19
C LEU A 9 13.24 -1.58 1.10
N VAL A 10 12.02 -1.12 1.35
CA VAL A 10 11.29 -0.20 0.47
C VAL A 10 11.33 1.21 1.05
N CYS A 11 11.70 2.19 0.22
CA CYS A 11 11.83 3.58 0.63
C CYS A 11 10.62 4.40 0.19
N GLY A 12 9.82 4.83 1.16
CA GLY A 12 8.63 5.65 0.97
C GLY A 12 7.33 4.87 1.12
N ALA A 13 6.46 5.33 2.02
CA ALA A 13 5.12 4.80 2.23
C ALA A 13 4.05 5.57 1.41
N GLY A 14 4.41 5.98 0.20
CA GLY A 14 3.45 6.45 -0.80
C GLY A 14 2.64 5.29 -1.40
N PRO A 15 1.58 5.58 -2.20
CA PRO A 15 0.78 4.54 -2.85
C PRO A 15 1.62 3.50 -3.61
N VAL A 16 2.57 3.95 -4.42
CA VAL A 16 3.42 3.06 -5.24
C VAL A 16 4.35 2.23 -4.37
N GLY A 17 5.01 2.83 -3.37
CA GLY A 17 5.92 2.12 -2.47
C GLY A 17 5.20 1.04 -1.65
N LEU A 18 4.04 1.36 -1.09
CA LEU A 18 3.23 0.38 -0.36
C LEU A 18 2.69 -0.72 -1.28
N ARG A 19 2.32 -0.39 -2.52
CA ARG A 19 1.87 -1.40 -3.49
C ARG A 19 2.99 -2.38 -3.86
N ALA A 20 4.19 -1.88 -4.11
CA ALA A 20 5.37 -2.71 -4.37
C ALA A 20 5.71 -3.58 -3.16
N ALA A 21 5.64 -3.02 -1.94
CA ALA A 21 5.83 -3.78 -0.71
C ALA A 21 4.82 -4.92 -0.55
N CYS A 22 3.55 -4.72 -0.93
CA CYS A 22 2.55 -5.78 -0.91
C CYS A 22 2.90 -6.93 -1.87
N GLU A 23 3.34 -6.65 -3.10
CA GLU A 23 3.79 -7.71 -4.05
C GLU A 23 4.97 -8.49 -3.48
N LEU A 24 5.97 -7.79 -2.95
CA LEU A 24 7.16 -8.41 -2.40
C LEU A 24 6.81 -9.32 -1.20
N ALA A 25 5.87 -8.89 -0.35
CA ALA A 25 5.39 -9.71 0.75
C ALA A 25 4.64 -10.96 0.25
N LEU A 26 3.79 -10.83 -0.77
CA LEU A 26 3.09 -11.96 -1.40
C LEU A 26 4.05 -12.95 -2.08
N LEU A 27 5.18 -12.48 -2.61
CA LEU A 27 6.24 -13.33 -3.15
C LEU A 27 7.07 -14.06 -2.07
N GLY A 28 6.79 -13.81 -0.79
CA GLY A 28 7.44 -14.48 0.34
C GLY A 28 8.70 -13.79 0.86
N PHE A 29 8.98 -12.56 0.42
CA PHE A 29 10.11 -11.77 0.96
C PHE A 29 9.77 -11.16 2.32
N ARG A 30 10.80 -10.95 3.15
CA ARG A 30 10.66 -10.14 4.36
C ARG A 30 10.80 -8.66 3.97
N VAL A 31 9.70 -7.92 4.09
CA VAL A 31 9.63 -6.55 3.59
C VAL A 31 9.57 -5.57 4.76
N THR A 32 10.50 -4.62 4.76
CA THR A 32 10.48 -3.45 5.65
C THR A 32 10.31 -2.18 4.80
N VAL A 33 9.38 -1.32 5.18
CA VAL A 33 9.16 -0.01 4.55
C VAL A 33 9.64 1.07 5.51
N ILE A 34 10.37 2.06 5.00
CA ILE A 34 10.72 3.28 5.76
C ILE A 34 10.06 4.49 5.12
N GLU A 35 9.55 5.41 5.93
CA GLU A 35 8.96 6.67 5.46
C GLU A 35 9.44 7.84 6.32
N LYS A 36 9.93 8.89 5.65
CA LYS A 36 10.41 10.10 6.30
C LYS A 36 9.32 10.83 7.09
N ARG A 37 8.10 10.89 6.55
CA ARG A 37 6.99 11.62 7.18
C ARG A 37 6.38 10.80 8.33
N PRO A 38 5.96 11.44 9.43
CA PRO A 38 5.34 10.73 10.56
C PRO A 38 3.87 10.32 10.28
N ASN A 39 3.22 10.89 9.27
CA ASN A 39 1.82 10.65 8.97
C ASN A 39 1.49 10.87 7.49
N PHE A 40 0.36 10.30 7.06
CA PHE A 40 -0.23 10.54 5.74
C PHE A 40 -1.10 11.81 5.77
N SER A 41 -0.62 12.89 5.14
CA SER A 41 -1.27 14.21 5.16
C SER A 41 -1.85 14.67 3.82
N ARG A 42 -1.62 13.93 2.73
CA ARG A 42 -2.07 14.34 1.38
C ARG A 42 -3.58 14.19 1.21
N ALA A 43 -4.25 15.28 0.86
CA ALA A 43 -5.69 15.34 0.59
C ALA A 43 -6.05 15.22 -0.90
N ASN A 44 -5.07 15.15 -1.80
CA ASN A 44 -5.31 15.02 -3.23
C ASN A 44 -6.13 13.76 -3.54
N ILE A 45 -7.12 13.91 -4.42
CA ILE A 45 -7.92 12.82 -4.96
C ILE A 45 -7.26 12.35 -6.26
N LEU A 46 -7.11 11.04 -6.40
CA LEU A 46 -6.57 10.41 -7.61
C LEU A 46 -7.69 9.69 -8.34
N THR A 47 -7.76 9.88 -9.66
CA THR A 47 -8.61 9.12 -10.56
C THR A 47 -7.91 7.84 -10.97
N PHE A 48 -8.63 6.73 -10.93
CA PHE A 48 -8.12 5.40 -11.25
C PHE A 48 -8.58 4.93 -12.62
N TRP A 49 -7.72 4.14 -13.25
CA TRP A 49 -8.09 3.26 -14.35
C TRP A 49 -8.78 2.02 -13.77
N ASP A 50 -9.44 1.26 -14.63
CA ASP A 50 -10.27 0.12 -14.25
C ASP A 50 -9.43 -0.98 -13.60
N GLU A 51 -8.24 -1.20 -14.14
CA GLU A 51 -7.26 -2.16 -13.65
C GLU A 51 -6.75 -1.78 -12.27
N THR A 52 -6.42 -0.50 -12.05
CA THR A 52 -5.99 0.00 -10.74
C THR A 52 -7.09 -0.10 -9.70
N MET A 53 -8.35 0.16 -10.09
CA MET A 53 -9.49 -0.01 -9.19
C MET A 53 -9.67 -1.49 -8.84
N SER A 54 -9.60 -2.39 -9.82
CA SER A 54 -9.67 -3.84 -9.61
C SER A 54 -8.58 -4.34 -8.66
N ASP A 55 -7.34 -3.90 -8.85
CA ASP A 55 -6.21 -4.23 -7.99
C ASP A 55 -6.41 -3.78 -6.53
N ILE A 56 -6.83 -2.53 -6.34
CA ILE A 56 -7.11 -1.99 -5.01
C ILE A 56 -8.28 -2.71 -4.32
N LEU A 57 -9.30 -3.13 -5.06
CA LEU A 57 -10.40 -3.94 -4.54
C LEU A 57 -9.93 -5.34 -4.13
N ALA A 58 -9.09 -5.98 -4.95
CA ALA A 58 -8.50 -7.29 -4.66
C ALA A 58 -7.64 -7.25 -3.39
N LEU A 59 -6.99 -6.11 -3.11
CA LEU A 59 -6.25 -5.85 -1.88
C LEU A 59 -7.14 -5.40 -0.70
N GLY A 60 -8.46 -5.53 -0.80
CA GLY A 60 -9.38 -5.35 0.33
C GLY A 60 -9.98 -3.96 0.50
N ALA A 61 -9.85 -3.06 -0.49
CA ALA A 61 -10.35 -1.68 -0.34
C ALA A 61 -11.84 -1.58 -0.01
N LYS A 62 -12.68 -2.48 -0.53
CA LYS A 62 -14.11 -2.49 -0.21
C LYS A 62 -14.38 -2.86 1.25
N SER A 63 -13.54 -3.72 1.83
CA SER A 63 -13.59 -4.10 3.25
C SER A 63 -13.17 -2.94 4.15
N TYR A 64 -12.16 -2.17 3.75
CA TYR A 64 -11.69 -1.02 4.53
C TYR A 64 -12.53 0.24 4.35
N PHE A 65 -13.15 0.40 3.18
CA PHE A 65 -13.98 1.54 2.81
C PHE A 65 -15.31 1.04 2.20
N PRO A 66 -16.30 0.67 3.04
CA PRO A 66 -17.59 0.15 2.56
C PRO A 66 -18.33 1.10 1.61
N SER A 67 -18.13 2.41 1.75
CA SER A 67 -18.71 3.46 0.89
C SER A 67 -18.03 3.59 -0.48
N LEU A 68 -16.92 2.90 -0.73
CA LEU A 68 -16.22 2.94 -2.01
C LEU A 68 -17.14 2.42 -3.12
N GLN A 69 -17.32 3.20 -4.18
CA GLN A 69 -18.08 2.82 -5.37
C GLN A 69 -17.10 2.44 -6.50
N PRO A 70 -16.91 1.14 -6.78
CA PRO A 70 -15.95 0.69 -7.77
C PRO A 70 -16.46 0.79 -9.22
N THR A 71 -17.77 0.93 -9.39
CA THR A 71 -18.47 0.98 -10.69
C THR A 71 -19.06 2.37 -10.94
N GLY A 72 -19.02 2.83 -12.19
CA GLY A 72 -19.51 4.14 -12.61
C GLY A 72 -18.40 5.10 -13.05
N ASN A 73 -18.77 6.36 -13.34
CA ASN A 73 -17.87 7.36 -13.93
C ASN A 73 -16.90 8.00 -12.92
N LEU A 74 -17.02 7.67 -11.63
CA LEU A 74 -16.26 8.30 -10.53
C LEU A 74 -15.41 7.25 -9.80
N LYS A 75 -14.34 6.79 -10.45
CA LYS A 75 -13.35 5.86 -9.87
C LYS A 75 -12.24 6.65 -9.19
N HIS A 76 -12.53 7.24 -8.03
CA HIS A 76 -11.56 8.07 -7.35
C HIS A 76 -11.41 7.72 -5.87
N LEU A 77 -10.20 7.89 -5.36
CA LEU A 77 -9.85 7.71 -3.96
C LEU A 77 -8.88 8.81 -3.53
N GLY A 78 -9.04 9.31 -2.30
CA GLY A 78 -8.05 10.19 -1.70
C GLY A 78 -6.72 9.49 -1.55
N THR A 79 -5.61 10.19 -1.78
CA THR A 79 -4.24 9.65 -1.64
C THR A 79 -4.05 8.96 -0.30
N ARG A 80 -4.52 9.59 0.79
CA ARG A 80 -4.51 9.00 2.13
C ARG A 80 -5.31 7.70 2.24
N GLN A 81 -6.47 7.58 1.57
CA GLN A 81 -7.27 6.36 1.60
C GLN A 81 -6.54 5.20 0.91
N ILE A 82 -5.86 5.50 -0.21
CA ILE A 82 -5.04 4.52 -0.94
C ILE A 82 -3.89 4.06 -0.05
N GLN A 83 -3.18 5.01 0.57
CA GLN A 83 -2.08 4.69 1.50
C GLN A 83 -2.56 3.85 2.69
N VAL A 84 -3.72 4.17 3.28
CA VAL A 84 -4.29 3.39 4.39
C VAL A 84 -4.72 1.99 3.95
N CYS A 85 -5.30 1.85 2.75
CA CYS A 85 -5.66 0.56 2.18
C CYS A 85 -4.43 -0.35 2.09
N LEU A 86 -3.41 0.13 1.39
CA LEU A 86 -2.20 -0.64 1.12
C LEU A 86 -1.38 -0.88 2.39
N LEU A 87 -1.36 0.08 3.33
CA LEU A 87 -0.71 -0.09 4.63
C LEU A 87 -1.38 -1.23 5.42
N LYS A 88 -2.72 -1.22 5.55
CA LYS A 88 -3.44 -2.28 6.26
C LYS A 88 -3.17 -3.65 5.65
N THR A 89 -3.20 -3.72 4.33
CA THR A 89 -2.94 -4.97 3.60
C THR A 89 -1.49 -5.45 3.77
N LEU A 90 -0.51 -4.56 3.68
CA LEU A 90 0.90 -4.90 3.92
C LEU A 90 1.12 -5.45 5.33
N LEU A 91 0.50 -4.83 6.35
CA LEU A 91 0.59 -5.30 7.73
C LEU A 91 -0.03 -6.69 7.90
N LEU A 92 -1.14 -6.99 7.21
CA LEU A 92 -1.74 -8.33 7.21
C LEU A 92 -0.86 -9.36 6.52
N PHE A 93 -0.08 -8.97 5.51
CA PHE A 93 0.92 -9.82 4.87
C PHE A 93 2.22 -9.96 5.68
N GLY A 94 2.31 -9.35 6.86
CA GLY A 94 3.49 -9.44 7.74
C GLY A 94 4.62 -8.47 7.41
N GLY A 95 4.37 -7.45 6.57
CA GLY A 95 5.33 -6.38 6.32
C GLY A 95 5.49 -5.45 7.52
N VAL A 96 6.68 -4.87 7.66
CA VAL A 96 7.02 -3.92 8.74
C VAL A 96 7.12 -2.51 8.17
N VAL A 97 6.64 -1.50 8.89
CA VAL A 97 6.72 -0.09 8.47
C VAL A 97 7.28 0.77 9.60
N HIS A 98 8.31 1.56 9.30
CA HIS A 98 8.89 2.55 10.20
C HIS A 98 8.68 3.97 9.65
N TYR A 99 8.09 4.83 10.47
CA TYR A 99 7.89 6.24 10.16
C TYR A 99 8.94 7.11 10.84
N GLY A 100 9.20 8.31 10.29
CA GLY A 100 10.21 9.24 10.79
C GLY A 100 11.65 8.82 10.46
N MET A 101 11.83 7.92 9.49
CA MET A 101 13.13 7.34 9.10
C MET A 101 13.43 7.68 7.64
N GLU A 102 14.69 7.97 7.32
CA GLU A 102 15.18 8.16 5.95
C GLU A 102 16.49 7.42 5.73
N ILE A 103 16.82 7.13 4.46
CA ILE A 103 18.15 6.62 4.11
C ILE A 103 19.12 7.78 4.15
N CYS A 104 20.21 7.62 4.89
CA CYS A 104 21.34 8.55 4.97
C CYS A 104 22.19 8.53 3.69
#